data_AF-E6ML63-F1
#
_entry.id   AF-E6ML63-F1
#
_cell.length_a   1.000
_cell.length_b   1.000
_cell.length_c   1.000
_cell.angle_alpha   90.00
_cell.angle_beta   90.00
_cell.angle_gamma   90.00
#
_symmetry.space_group_name_H-M   'P 1'
#
loop_
_entity.id
_entity.type
_entity.pdbx_description
1 polymer ?
#
loop_
_entity_poly.entity_id
_entity_poly.type
_entity_poly.pdbx_seq_one_letter_code
_entity_poly.pdbx_strand_id
1 'polypeptide(L)'
;MAIQTNRKSASKRYILQALQIVFALFLIELLAVQLLKLRLQLTPMLVSFGFALLVEICDALIWKRLEGKEDETKASFFMAVSGFRFLLACLVLFIYYMSTTHEGMVTFVVMFAPYYLALLVHHSLFFSRYRVNKETHR
;
A
#
# COMPACT_ATOMS: atom_id res chain seq x y z
N MET A 1 -27.61 -19.61 -2.00
CA MET A 1 -27.07 -18.71 -0.95
C MET A 1 -25.59 -18.98 -0.60
N ALA A 2 -24.81 -19.68 -1.43
CA ALA A 2 -23.40 -20.04 -1.13
C ALA A 2 -22.34 -19.23 -1.90
N ILE A 3 -22.74 -18.37 -2.84
CA ILE A 3 -21.80 -17.65 -3.72
C ILE A 3 -21.28 -16.34 -3.08
N GLN A 4 -22.02 -15.75 -2.14
CA GLN A 4 -21.61 -14.50 -1.48
C GLN A 4 -20.57 -14.68 -0.36
N THR A 5 -20.54 -15.84 0.30
CA THR A 5 -19.58 -16.12 1.40
C THR A 5 -18.14 -16.28 0.88
N ASN A 6 -17.94 -16.78 -0.34
CA ASN A 6 -16.61 -16.97 -0.94
C ASN A 6 -15.97 -15.64 -1.40
N ARG A 7 -16.77 -14.61 -1.75
CA ARG A 7 -16.26 -13.30 -2.20
C ARG A 7 -15.67 -12.47 -1.04
N LYS A 8 -16.22 -12.62 0.17
CA LYS A 8 -15.73 -11.94 1.39
C LYS A 8 -14.40 -12.53 1.89
N SER A 9 -14.17 -13.84 1.75
CA SER A 9 -12.91 -14.47 2.14
C SER A 9 -11.77 -14.12 1.19
N ALA A 10 -12.04 -14.00 -0.12
CA ALA A 10 -11.05 -13.57 -1.11
C ALA A 10 -10.53 -12.14 -0.86
N SER A 11 -11.41 -11.22 -0.50
CA SER A 11 -11.04 -9.82 -0.23
C SER A 11 -10.21 -9.67 1.05
N LYS A 12 -10.55 -10.42 2.11
CA LYS A 12 -9.76 -10.47 3.34
C LYS A 12 -8.38 -11.09 3.13
N ARG A 13 -8.29 -12.15 2.34
CA ARG A 13 -7.01 -12.79 2.00
C ARG A 13 -6.09 -11.85 1.22
N TYR A 14 -6.66 -11.02 0.35
CA TYR A 14 -5.93 -10.03 -0.41
C TYR A 14 -5.32 -8.92 0.47
N ILE A 15 -6.09 -8.38 1.42
CA ILE A 15 -5.58 -7.44 2.43
C ILE A 15 -4.48 -8.10 3.28
N LEU A 16 -4.68 -9.36 3.66
CA LEU A 16 -3.68 -10.11 4.42
C LEU A 16 -2.39 -10.32 3.63
N GLN A 17 -2.49 -10.56 2.31
CA GLN A 17 -1.34 -10.66 1.41
C GLN A 17 -0.58 -9.33 1.31
N ALA A 18 -1.29 -8.20 1.20
CA ALA A 18 -0.66 -6.90 1.20
C ALA A 18 0.10 -6.63 2.50
N LEU A 19 -0.52 -6.94 3.64
CA LEU A 19 0.12 -6.83 4.95
C LEU A 19 1.36 -7.72 5.06
N GLN A 20 1.29 -8.95 4.55
CA GLN A 20 2.43 -9.86 4.46
C GLN A 20 3.55 -9.30 3.58
N ILE A 21 3.22 -8.65 2.45
CA ILE A 21 4.20 -8.00 1.57
C ILE A 21 4.90 -6.85 2.32
N VAL A 22 4.14 -5.99 3.00
CA VAL A 22 4.71 -4.88 3.80
C VAL A 22 5.63 -5.41 4.90
N PHE A 23 5.22 -6.48 5.61
CA PHE A 23 6.04 -7.07 6.66
C PHE A 23 7.29 -7.78 6.12
N ALA A 24 7.16 -8.47 4.97
CA ALA A 24 8.29 -9.11 4.30
C ALA A 24 9.30 -8.08 3.80
N LEU A 25 8.84 -6.97 3.21
CA LEU A 25 9.69 -5.86 2.79
C LEU A 25 10.45 -5.27 3.98
N PHE A 26 9.78 -5.08 5.11
CA PHE A 26 10.42 -4.61 6.34
C PHE A 26 11.51 -5.56 6.85
N LEU A 27 11.24 -6.87 6.84
CA LEU A 27 12.25 -7.86 7.21
C LEU A 27 13.45 -7.87 6.25
N ILE A 28 13.19 -7.79 4.93
CA ILE A 28 14.23 -7.77 3.90
C ILE A 28 15.09 -6.52 4.04
N GLU A 29 14.47 -5.36 4.26
CA GLU A 29 15.17 -4.10 4.44
C GLU A 29 16.03 -4.12 5.71
N LEU A 30 15.51 -4.67 6.80
CA LEU A 30 16.23 -4.83 8.06
C LEU A 30 17.43 -5.78 7.90
N LEU A 31 17.24 -6.88 7.17
CA LEU A 31 18.33 -7.81 6.83
C LEU A 31 19.37 -7.15 5.92
N ALA A 32 18.94 -6.38 4.92
CA ALA A 32 19.84 -5.68 4.00
C ALA A 32 20.72 -4.65 4.73
N VAL A 33 20.14 -3.88 5.65
CA VAL A 33 20.90 -2.93 6.48
C VAL A 33 21.94 -3.64 7.34
N GLN A 34 21.59 -4.79 7.93
CA GLN A 34 22.53 -5.60 8.72
C GLN A 34 23.66 -6.20 7.87
N LEU A 35 23.34 -6.80 6.71
CA LEU A 35 24.32 -7.45 5.84
C LEU A 35 25.27 -6.46 5.17
N LEU A 36 24.75 -5.30 4.74
CA LEU A 36 25.53 -4.27 4.06
C LEU A 36 26.27 -3.35 5.06
N LYS A 37 26.12 -3.58 6.37
CA LYS A 37 26.67 -2.73 7.45
C LYS A 37 26.34 -1.25 7.25
N LEU A 38 25.18 -0.98 6.63
CA LEU A 38 24.68 0.37 6.46
C LEU A 38 24.39 0.95 7.83
N ARG A 39 24.57 2.27 7.98
CA ARG A 39 24.22 2.94 9.22
C ARG A 39 22.71 2.78 9.43
N LEU A 40 22.34 2.02 10.46
CA LEU A 40 20.94 1.74 10.77
C LEU A 40 20.20 3.05 11.10
N GLN A 41 19.46 3.56 10.11
CA GLN A 41 18.57 4.69 10.28
C GLN A 41 17.15 4.15 10.49
N LEU A 42 16.76 4.04 11.76
CA LEU A 42 15.44 3.51 12.13
C LEU A 42 14.30 4.45 11.72
N THR A 43 14.52 5.77 11.75
CA THR A 43 13.51 6.77 11.41
C THR A 43 12.93 6.59 10.00
N PRO A 44 13.72 6.55 8.91
CA PRO A 44 13.18 6.36 7.56
C PRO A 44 12.49 5.01 7.37
N MET A 45 12.99 3.93 7.99
CA MET A 45 12.34 2.61 7.94
C MET A 45 10.98 2.64 8.65
N LEU A 46 10.90 3.19 9.86
CA LEU A 46 9.65 3.26 10.63
C LEU A 46 8.60 4.16 9.96
N VAL A 47 9.03 5.28 9.37
CA VAL A 47 8.13 6.17 8.62
C VAL A 47 7.59 5.46 7.38
N SER A 48 8.45 4.77 6.63
CA SER A 48 8.04 4.02 5.43
C SER A 48 7.08 2.87 5.77
N PHE A 49 7.42 2.09 6.80
CA PHE A 49 6.58 1.01 7.30
C PHE A 49 5.22 1.53 7.82
N GLY A 50 5.24 2.59 8.62
CA GLY A 50 4.03 3.22 9.15
C GLY A 50 3.13 3.79 8.06
N PHE A 51 3.71 4.44 7.04
CA PHE A 51 2.97 4.90 5.87
C PHE A 51 2.30 3.72 5.14
N ALA A 52 3.05 2.65 4.87
CA ALA A 52 2.53 1.47 4.17
C ALA A 52 1.37 0.81 4.94
N LEU A 53 1.51 0.68 6.26
CA LEU A 53 0.44 0.15 7.12
C LEU A 53 -0.79 1.05 7.14
N LEU A 54 -0.61 2.37 7.27
CA LEU A 54 -1.74 3.32 7.28
C LEU A 54 -2.53 3.21 5.99
N VAL A 55 -1.85 3.15 4.84
CA VAL A 55 -2.49 2.98 3.53
C VAL A 55 -3.29 1.68 3.47
N GLU A 56 -2.69 0.55 3.88
CA GLU A 56 -3.37 -0.74 3.87
C GLU A 56 -4.56 -0.81 4.83
N ILE A 57 -4.43 -0.22 6.03
CA ILE A 57 -5.53 -0.14 7.00
C ILE A 57 -6.67 0.73 6.44
N CYS A 58 -6.36 1.88 5.84
CA CYS A 58 -7.34 2.73 5.19
C CYS A 58 -8.08 1.95 4.09
N ASP A 59 -7.35 1.29 3.20
CA ASP A 59 -7.94 0.48 2.12
C ASP A 59 -8.85 -0.63 2.68
N ALA A 60 -8.42 -1.33 3.74
CA ALA A 60 -9.20 -2.38 4.39
C ALA A 60 -10.49 -1.85 5.06
N LEU A 61 -10.41 -0.71 5.75
CA LEU A 61 -11.55 -0.05 6.37
C LEU A 61 -12.55 0.44 5.32
N ILE A 62 -12.05 0.99 4.22
CA ILE A 62 -12.84 1.46 3.09
C ILE A 62 -13.57 0.28 2.45
N TRP A 63 -12.88 -0.84 2.22
CA TRP A 63 -13.48 -2.07 1.69
C TRP A 63 -14.65 -2.53 2.56
N LYS A 64 -14.46 -2.57 3.89
CA LYS A 64 -15.50 -2.95 4.85
C LYS A 64 -16.69 -2.00 4.83
N ARG A 65 -16.47 -0.69 4.64
CA ARG A 65 -17.55 0.31 4.55
C ARG A 65 -18.31 0.29 3.22
N LEU A 66 -17.67 -0.18 2.15
CA LEU A 66 -18.25 -0.30 0.82
C LEU A 66 -18.98 -1.63 0.60
N GLU A 67 -18.90 -2.57 1.55
CA GLU A 67 -19.73 -3.80 1.54
C GLU A 67 -21.22 -3.41 1.61
N GLY A 68 -21.88 -3.39 0.45
CA GLY A 68 -23.32 -3.10 0.31
C GLY A 68 -23.68 -1.88 -0.52
N LYS A 69 -22.71 -1.07 -0.97
CA LYS A 69 -22.96 0.06 -1.89
C LYS A 69 -22.86 -0.34 -3.37
N GLU A 70 -23.45 0.47 -4.25
CA GLU A 70 -23.41 0.29 -5.70
C GLU A 70 -21.97 0.40 -6.28
N ASP A 71 -21.72 -0.27 -7.39
CA ASP A 71 -20.37 -0.42 -7.97
C ASP A 71 -19.78 0.89 -8.52
N GLU A 72 -20.61 1.84 -8.92
CA GLU A 72 -20.18 3.15 -9.41
C GLU A 72 -19.63 4.02 -8.27
N THR A 73 -20.29 3.96 -7.10
CA THR A 73 -19.78 4.60 -5.88
C THR A 73 -18.42 4.00 -5.50
N LYS A 74 -18.25 2.68 -5.59
CA LYS A 74 -16.96 2.03 -5.28
C LYS A 74 -15.83 2.60 -6.15
N ALA A 75 -16.03 2.69 -7.47
CA ALA A 75 -14.98 3.12 -8.39
C ALA A 75 -14.52 4.58 -8.14
N SER A 76 -15.45 5.51 -7.94
CA SER A 76 -15.12 6.91 -7.65
C SER A 76 -14.39 7.07 -6.31
N PHE A 77 -14.84 6.34 -5.28
CA PHE A 77 -14.17 6.32 -3.98
C PHE A 77 -12.75 5.71 -4.07
N PHE A 78 -12.55 4.64 -4.84
CA PHE A 78 -11.20 4.06 -5.04
C PHE A 78 -10.26 5.04 -5.75
N MET A 79 -10.71 5.76 -6.77
CA MET A 79 -9.90 6.79 -7.42
C MET A 79 -9.51 7.91 -6.45
N ALA A 80 -10.47 8.40 -5.65
CA ALA A 80 -10.22 9.44 -4.66
C ALA A 80 -9.19 9.01 -3.60
N VAL A 81 -9.29 7.76 -3.12
CA VAL A 81 -8.38 7.18 -2.12
C VAL A 81 -6.98 6.96 -2.69
N SER A 82 -6.89 6.51 -3.95
CA SER A 82 -5.61 6.39 -4.66
C SER A 82 -4.92 7.74 -4.83
N GLY A 83 -5.67 8.78 -5.23
CA GLY A 83 -5.14 10.15 -5.33
C GLY A 83 -4.70 10.70 -3.97
N PHE A 84 -5.49 10.46 -2.92
CA PHE A 84 -5.14 10.85 -1.56
C PHE A 84 -3.84 10.20 -1.08
N ARG A 85 -3.62 8.92 -1.37
CA ARG A 85 -2.37 8.21 -1.05
C ARG A 85 -1.16 8.85 -1.72
N PHE A 86 -1.30 9.24 -2.99
CA PHE A 86 -0.23 9.94 -3.70
C PHE A 86 0.08 11.29 -3.04
N LEU A 87 -0.94 12.09 -2.72
CA LEU A 87 -0.77 13.35 -1.99
C LEU A 87 -0.14 13.14 -0.61
N LEU A 88 -0.53 12.10 0.11
CA LEU A 88 0.05 11.75 1.40
C LEU A 88 1.52 11.36 1.25
N ALA A 89 1.89 10.59 0.22
CA ALA A 89 3.29 10.27 -0.08
C ALA A 89 4.11 11.54 -0.37
N CYS A 90 3.57 12.46 -1.18
CA CYS A 90 4.20 13.75 -1.44
C CYS A 90 4.37 14.57 -0.15
N LEU A 91 3.37 14.59 0.72
CA LEU A 91 3.44 15.29 2.00
C LEU A 91 4.54 14.69 2.91
N VAL A 92 4.62 13.36 3.01
CA VAL A 92 5.65 12.68 3.79
C VAL A 92 7.04 12.98 3.23
N LEU A 93 7.23 12.88 1.91
CA LEU A 93 8.48 13.25 1.24
C LEU A 93 8.86 14.70 1.53
N PHE A 94 7.89 15.62 1.47
CA PHE A 94 8.11 17.03 1.73
C PHE A 94 8.51 17.30 3.19
N ILE A 95 7.81 16.71 4.16
CA ILE A 95 8.15 16.84 5.59
C ILE A 95 9.55 16.28 5.86
N TYR A 96 9.88 15.12 5.28
CA TYR A 96 11.18 14.49 5.50
C TYR A 96 12.32 15.30 4.85
N TYR A 97 12.08 15.84 3.66
CA TYR A 97 13.01 16.74 2.97
C TYR A 97 13.34 17.98 3.82
N MET A 98 12.33 18.60 4.45
CA MET A 98 12.53 19.75 5.33
C MET A 98 13.28 19.40 6.63
N SER A 99 13.27 18.12 7.04
CA SER A 99 13.77 17.67 8.34
C SER A 99 15.16 17.04 8.28
N THR A 100 15.77 16.91 7.10
CA THR A 100 16.98 16.09 6.92
C THR A 100 17.94 16.68 5.90
N THR A 101 19.20 16.24 5.94
CA THR A 101 20.22 16.61 4.94
C THR A 101 20.01 15.90 3.60
N HIS A 102 20.64 16.39 2.53
CA HIS A 102 20.50 15.79 1.20
C HIS A 102 20.81 14.27 1.18
N GLU A 103 21.87 13.83 1.88
CA GLU A 103 22.20 12.40 1.98
C GLU A 103 21.13 11.58 2.71
N GLY A 104 20.55 12.13 3.80
CA GLY A 104 19.47 11.46 4.51
C GLY A 104 18.18 11.37 3.69
N MET A 105 17.93 12.31 2.78
CA MET A 105 16.80 12.28 1.86
C MET A 105 16.95 11.15 0.84
N VAL A 106 18.15 10.96 0.27
CA VAL A 106 18.42 9.86 -0.65
C VAL A 106 18.19 8.52 0.03
N THR A 107 18.70 8.34 1.25
CA THR A 107 18.46 7.12 2.03
C THR A 107 16.98 6.89 2.28
N PHE A 108 16.24 7.94 2.66
CA PHE A 108 14.80 7.83 2.87
C PHE A 108 14.06 7.42 1.60
N VAL A 109 14.37 8.01 0.45
CA VAL A 109 13.72 7.66 -0.81
C VAL A 109 13.99 6.21 -1.20
N VAL A 110 15.23 5.73 -1.02
CA VAL A 110 15.60 4.33 -1.29
C VAL A 110 14.85 3.36 -0.38
N MET A 111 14.64 3.73 0.88
CA MET A 111 13.88 2.95 1.87
C MET A 111 12.37 2.99 1.61
N PHE A 112 11.84 4.14 1.20
CA PHE A 112 10.41 4.37 1.00
C PHE A 112 9.88 3.81 -0.32
N ALA A 113 10.66 3.94 -1.41
CA ALA A 113 10.21 3.61 -2.76
C ALA A 113 9.76 2.13 -2.94
N PRO A 114 10.46 1.12 -2.38
CA PRO A 114 10.03 -0.27 -2.49
C PRO A 114 8.62 -0.52 -1.91
N TYR A 115 8.30 0.07 -0.76
CA TYR A 115 6.96 -0.06 -0.17
C TYR A 115 5.91 0.62 -1.05
N TYR A 116 6.19 1.85 -1.49
CA TYR A 116 5.25 2.59 -2.32
C TYR A 116 4.95 1.86 -3.63
N LEU A 117 5.99 1.38 -4.32
CA LEU A 117 5.86 0.63 -5.57
C LEU A 117 5.15 -0.72 -5.36
N ALA A 118 5.49 -1.47 -4.32
CA ALA A 118 4.86 -2.75 -4.04
C ALA A 118 3.34 -2.60 -3.81
N LEU A 119 2.93 -1.59 -3.04
CA LEU A 119 1.53 -1.27 -2.82
C LEU A 119 0.81 -0.85 -4.12
N LEU A 120 1.49 -0.09 -4.97
CA LEU A 120 0.95 0.39 -6.25
C LEU A 120 0.78 -0.76 -7.26
N VAL A 121 1.76 -1.67 -7.35
CA VAL A 121 1.68 -2.89 -8.18
C VAL A 121 0.59 -3.83 -7.66
N HIS A 122 0.51 -4.05 -6.35
CA HIS A 122 -0.53 -4.86 -5.74
C HIS A 122 -1.90 -4.31 -6.15
N HIS A 123 -2.17 -3.04 -5.84
CA HIS A 123 -3.48 -2.43 -6.10
C HIS A 123 -3.83 -2.34 -7.60
N SER A 124 -2.86 -2.12 -8.50
CA SER A 124 -3.09 -2.09 -9.94
C SER A 124 -3.47 -3.47 -10.51
N LEU A 125 -2.84 -4.55 -10.04
CA LEU A 125 -3.19 -5.92 -10.42
C LEU A 125 -4.62 -6.29 -10.00
N PHE A 126 -5.05 -5.84 -8.83
CA PHE A 126 -6.43 -6.03 -8.37
C PHE A 126 -7.46 -5.39 -9.30
N PHE A 127 -7.21 -4.14 -9.68
CA PHE A 127 -8.13 -3.40 -10.53
C PHE A 127 -8.15 -3.93 -11.97
N SER A 128 -7.02 -4.43 -12.47
CA SER A 128 -6.94 -5.12 -13.77
C SER A 128 -7.80 -6.38 -13.78
N ARG A 129 -7.68 -7.24 -12.75
CA ARG A 129 -8.47 -8.48 -12.65
C ARG A 129 -9.98 -8.23 -12.52
N TYR A 130 -10.38 -7.14 -11.86
CA TYR A 130 -11.79 -6.78 -11.76
C TYR A 130 -12.38 -6.30 -13.10
N ARG A 131 -11.57 -5.64 -13.94
CA ARG A 131 -11.97 -5.15 -15.26
C ARG A 131 -12.16 -6.29 -16.27
N VAL A 132 -11.24 -7.24 -16.28
CA VAL A 132 -11.30 -8.43 -17.19
C VAL A 132 -12.55 -9.27 -16.94
N ASN A 133 -12.95 -9.48 -15.68
CA ASN A 133 -14.12 -10.31 -15.36
C ASN A 133 -15.47 -9.65 -15.72
N LYS A 134 -15.48 -8.34 -16.02
CA LYS A 134 -16.70 -7.61 -16.42
C LYS A 134 -16.94 -7.69 -17.93
N GLU A 135 -15.90 -7.91 -18.72
CA GLU A 135 -16.01 -8.06 -20.18
C GLU A 135 -16.43 -9.47 -20.60
N THR A 136 -16.10 -10.52 -19.84
CA THR A 136 -16.49 -11.91 -20.14
C THR A 136 -17.99 -12.21 -19.91
N HIS A 137 -18.73 -11.27 -19.32
CA HIS A 137 -20.16 -11.40 -19.04
C HIS A 137 -21.03 -10.36 -19.76
N ARG A 138 -20.48 -9.68 -20.77
CA ARG A 138 -21.24 -8.91 -21.77
C ARG A 138 -21.33 -9.71 -23.07
#